data_AF-A0A842UJC6-F1
#
_entry.id   AF-A0A842UJC6-F1
#
_cell.length_a   1.000
_cell.length_b   1.000
_cell.length_c   1.000
_cell.angle_alpha   90.00
_cell.angle_beta   90.00
_cell.angle_gamma   90.00
#
_symmetry.space_group_name_H-M   'P 1'
#
loop_
_entity.id
_entity.type
_entity.pdbx_description
1 polymer ?
#
loop_
_entity_poly.entity_id
_entity_poly.type
_entity_poly.pdbx_seq_one_letter_code
_entity_poly.pdbx_strand_id
1 'polypeptide(L)'
;MKRKSEKIPGGMAEGKKPSDFDARQMAMGIKVEMEHTDNREIAKEIAMDHLMEDPKYYTHLLRMEKKYEKKASAKRVLRKKLIRIAMENPKMAQRALLLLRRDYG
;
A
#
# COMPACT_ATOMS: atom_id res chain seq x y z
N MET A 1 24.33 30.15 -6.47
CA MET A 1 24.19 28.67 -6.35
C MET A 1 23.00 28.24 -7.19
N LYS A 2 23.17 27.36 -8.19
CA LYS A 2 22.05 26.79 -8.93
C LYS A 2 21.29 25.83 -8.01
N ARG A 3 19.97 26.00 -7.85
CA ARG A 3 19.11 25.01 -7.18
C ARG A 3 19.26 23.69 -7.94
N LYS A 4 19.34 22.57 -7.22
CA LYS A 4 19.42 21.22 -7.81
C LYS A 4 18.12 21.04 -8.60
N SER A 5 18.22 20.86 -9.92
CA SER A 5 17.05 20.66 -10.77
C SER A 5 16.36 19.35 -10.38
N GLU A 6 15.03 19.38 -10.33
CA GLU A 6 14.20 18.18 -10.24
C GLU A 6 14.58 17.18 -11.33
N LYS A 7 14.55 15.90 -10.99
CA LYS A 7 14.75 14.81 -11.94
C LYS A 7 13.43 14.39 -12.58
N ILE A 8 12.31 14.57 -11.88
CA ILE A 8 10.96 14.32 -12.35
C ILE A 8 10.19 15.65 -12.31
N PRO A 9 9.84 16.24 -13.47
CA PRO A 9 9.05 17.46 -13.48
C PRO A 9 7.61 17.20 -13.04
N GLY A 10 6.99 18.19 -12.39
CA GLY A 10 5.56 18.21 -12.05
C GLY A 10 5.24 17.95 -10.58
N GLY A 11 6.26 17.71 -9.76
CA GLY A 11 6.14 17.59 -8.31
C GLY A 11 5.79 18.92 -7.62
N MET A 12 5.21 18.85 -6.41
CA MET A 12 4.90 20.02 -5.59
C MET A 12 6.06 20.39 -4.65
N ALA A 13 7.07 19.54 -4.51
CA ALA A 13 8.19 19.75 -3.60
C ALA A 13 9.32 20.62 -4.18
N GLU A 14 9.07 21.38 -5.26
CA GLU A 14 10.09 22.18 -5.92
C GLU A 14 10.81 23.12 -4.92
N GLY A 15 12.14 23.01 -4.87
CA GLY A 15 12.98 23.83 -3.99
C GLY A 15 12.97 23.43 -2.52
N LYS A 16 12.24 22.38 -2.11
CA LYS A 16 12.32 21.79 -0.77
C LYS A 16 13.55 20.91 -0.62
N LYS A 17 13.91 20.65 0.63
CA LYS A 17 14.96 19.71 1.03
C LYS A 17 14.35 18.56 1.81
N PRO A 18 14.97 17.37 1.83
CA PRO A 18 14.54 16.25 2.67
C PRO A 18 14.41 16.60 4.16
N SER A 19 15.22 17.56 4.64
CA SER A 19 15.18 18.07 6.02
C SER A 19 13.93 18.88 6.36
N ASP A 20 13.18 19.31 5.35
CA ASP A 20 11.95 20.08 5.53
C ASP A 20 10.75 19.17 5.87
N PHE A 21 10.94 17.85 5.81
CA PHE A 21 9.93 16.84 6.06
C PHE A 21 10.27 15.97 7.28
N ASP A 22 9.26 15.29 7.82
CA ASP A 22 9.48 14.33 8.91
C ASP A 22 10.43 13.20 8.47
N ALA A 23 11.51 13.00 9.22
CA ALA A 23 12.55 12.05 8.86
C ALA A 23 12.07 10.60 8.79
N ARG A 24 11.04 10.23 9.59
CA ARG A 24 10.48 8.87 9.56
C ARG A 24 9.64 8.67 8.31
N GLN A 25 8.83 9.65 7.94
CA GLN A 25 8.07 9.63 6.69
C GLN A 25 8.99 9.58 5.48
N MET A 26 10.06 10.37 5.46
CA MET A 26 11.07 10.32 4.39
C MET A 26 11.72 8.94 4.27
N ALA A 27 12.10 8.33 5.39
CA ALA A 27 12.70 6.99 5.38
C ALA A 27 11.71 5.91 4.90
N MET A 28 10.45 6.00 5.33
CA MET A 28 9.38 5.12 4.85
C MET A 28 9.15 5.31 3.36
N GLY A 29 9.04 6.56 2.91
CA GLY A 29 8.77 6.90 1.53
C GLY A 29 9.86 6.45 0.58
N ILE A 30 11.12 6.78 0.88
CA ILE A 30 12.26 6.31 0.08
C ILE A 30 12.24 4.78 -0.03
N LYS A 31 11.90 4.06 1.04
CA LYS A 31 11.83 2.60 0.98
C LYS A 31 10.71 2.11 0.05
N VAL A 32 9.52 2.72 0.14
CA VAL A 32 8.36 2.37 -0.71
C VAL A 32 8.66 2.68 -2.17
N GLU A 33 9.13 3.89 -2.49
CA GLU A 33 9.38 4.28 -3.89
C GLU A 33 10.53 3.48 -4.54
N MET A 34 11.48 2.99 -3.74
CA MET A 34 12.52 2.08 -4.23
C MET A 34 11.98 0.71 -4.70
N GLU A 35 10.71 0.37 -4.43
CA GLU A 35 10.03 -0.79 -5.05
C GLU A 35 9.65 -0.51 -6.52
N HIS A 36 9.69 0.76 -6.94
CA HIS A 36 9.27 1.22 -8.26
C HIS A 36 10.40 1.88 -9.06
N THR A 37 11.54 2.18 -8.44
CA THR A 37 12.72 2.71 -9.11
C THR A 37 14.02 2.26 -8.44
N ASP A 38 15.07 2.02 -9.22
CA ASP A 38 16.41 1.71 -8.70
C ASP A 38 17.21 2.97 -8.33
N ASN A 39 16.70 4.16 -8.64
CA ASN A 39 17.41 5.42 -8.40
C ASN A 39 16.94 6.07 -7.08
N ARG A 40 17.79 5.97 -6.06
CA ARG A 40 17.49 6.52 -4.72
C ARG A 40 17.20 8.03 -4.70
N GLU A 41 17.78 8.81 -5.60
CA GLU A 41 17.48 10.25 -5.65
C GLU A 41 16.11 10.51 -6.26
N ILE A 42 15.67 9.68 -7.22
CA ILE A 42 14.32 9.74 -7.79
C ILE A 42 13.29 9.30 -6.73
N ALA A 43 13.54 8.19 -6.03
CA ALA A 43 12.69 7.73 -4.93
C ALA A 43 12.52 8.80 -3.82
N LYS A 44 13.60 9.54 -3.53
CA LYS A 44 13.57 10.64 -2.57
C LYS A 44 12.72 11.81 -3.04
N GLU A 45 12.79 12.15 -4.33
CA GLU A 45 12.02 13.24 -4.92
C GLU A 45 10.51 12.94 -4.90
N ILE A 46 10.11 11.75 -5.34
CA ILE A 46 8.71 11.28 -5.28
C ILE A 46 8.20 11.27 -3.83
N ALA A 47 9.03 10.79 -2.89
CA ALA A 47 8.66 10.81 -1.48
C ALA A 47 8.46 12.22 -0.93
N MET A 48 9.26 13.20 -1.36
CA MET A 48 9.08 14.59 -0.98
C MET A 48 7.79 15.17 -1.59
N ASP A 49 7.46 14.82 -2.83
CA ASP A 49 6.22 15.26 -3.49
C ASP A 49 4.98 14.76 -2.75
N HIS A 50 4.93 13.47 -2.44
CA HIS A 50 3.83 12.91 -1.66
C HIS A 50 3.72 13.52 -0.26
N LEU A 51 4.84 13.83 0.39
CA LEU A 51 4.84 14.47 1.71
C LEU A 51 4.50 15.96 1.67
N MET A 52 4.64 16.60 0.51
CA MET A 52 4.16 17.95 0.28
C MET A 52 2.63 17.98 0.18
N GLU A 53 2.02 16.95 -0.40
CA GLU A 53 0.55 16.79 -0.47
C GLU A 53 -0.05 16.35 0.88
N ASP A 54 0.59 15.39 1.55
CA ASP A 54 0.18 14.88 2.87
C ASP A 54 1.42 14.58 3.74
N PRO A 55 1.66 15.36 4.81
CA PRO A 55 2.80 15.14 5.72
C PRO A 55 2.84 13.76 6.39
N LYS A 56 1.77 12.97 6.31
CA LYS A 56 1.66 11.59 6.85
C LYS A 56 1.35 10.55 5.79
N TYR A 57 1.56 10.87 4.51
CA TYR A 57 1.22 10.03 3.36
C TYR A 57 1.57 8.55 3.56
N TYR A 58 2.84 8.24 3.85
CA TYR A 58 3.30 6.86 3.97
C TYR A 58 2.77 6.13 5.21
N THR A 59 2.42 6.86 6.27
CA THR A 59 1.70 6.27 7.41
C THR A 59 0.26 5.92 7.04
N HIS A 60 -0.40 6.76 6.26
CA HIS A 60 -1.74 6.48 5.76
C HIS A 60 -1.74 5.30 4.79
N LEU A 61 -0.77 5.25 3.88
CA LEU A 61 -0.53 4.13 2.97
C LEU A 61 -0.36 2.81 3.74
N LEU A 62 0.60 2.76 4.66
CA LEU A 62 0.88 1.56 5.46
C LEU A 62 -0.36 1.08 6.25
N ARG A 63 -1.14 2.02 6.79
CA ARG A 63 -2.38 1.68 7.52
C ARG A 63 -3.43 1.08 6.59
N MET A 64 -3.57 1.63 5.39
CA MET A 64 -4.49 1.11 4.37
C MET A 64 -4.08 -0.31 3.98
N GLU A 65 -2.82 -0.54 3.64
CA GLU A 65 -2.27 -1.85 3.26
C GLU A 65 -2.51 -2.90 4.34
N LYS A 66 -2.16 -2.59 5.60
CA LYS A 66 -2.42 -3.49 6.74
C LYS A 66 -3.89 -3.83 6.90
N LYS A 67 -4.80 -2.90 6.62
CA LYS A 67 -6.25 -3.15 6.68
C LYS A 67 -6.68 -4.12 5.58
N TYR A 68 -6.16 -3.96 4.36
CA TYR A 68 -6.41 -4.87 3.25
C TYR A 68 -5.85 -6.27 3.51
N GLU A 69 -4.62 -6.38 3.99
CA GLU A 69 -3.98 -7.65 4.30
C GLU A 69 -4.74 -8.43 5.38
N LYS A 70 -5.18 -7.74 6.45
CA LYS A 70 -6.02 -8.34 7.50
C LYS A 70 -7.34 -8.85 6.95
N LYS A 71 -8.02 -8.07 6.11
CA LYS A 71 -9.27 -8.49 5.45
C LYS A 71 -9.05 -9.71 4.55
N ALA A 72 -8.00 -9.69 3.73
CA ALA A 72 -7.64 -10.81 2.84
C ALA A 72 -7.33 -12.07 3.64
N SER A 73 -6.56 -11.95 4.72
CA SER A 73 -6.24 -13.05 5.62
C SER A 73 -7.48 -13.62 6.33
N ALA A 74 -8.38 -12.78 6.82
CA ALA A 74 -9.64 -13.21 7.42
C ALA A 74 -10.53 -13.95 6.41
N LYS A 75 -10.66 -13.43 5.18
CA LYS A 75 -11.40 -14.11 4.10
C LYS A 75 -10.79 -15.46 3.75
N ARG A 76 -9.45 -15.58 3.72
CA ARG A 76 -8.75 -16.85 3.51
C ARG A 76 -9.01 -17.87 4.62
N VAL A 77 -8.97 -17.45 5.88
CA VAL A 77 -9.29 -18.31 7.04
C VAL A 77 -10.75 -18.76 6.99
N LEU A 78 -11.68 -17.83 6.73
CA LEU A 78 -13.10 -18.11 6.61
C LEU A 78 -13.37 -19.11 5.47
N ARG A 79 -12.75 -18.92 4.30
CA ARG A 79 -12.86 -19.85 3.16
C ARG A 79 -12.38 -21.25 3.53
N LYS A 80 -11.22 -21.38 4.19
CA LYS A 80 -10.72 -22.69 4.67
C LYS A 80 -11.70 -23.36 5.64
N LYS A 81 -12.29 -22.59 6.57
CA LYS A 81 -13.29 -23.10 7.53
C LYS A 81 -14.58 -23.55 6.83
N LEU A 82 -15.08 -22.77 5.87
CA LEU A 82 -16.26 -23.11 5.06
C LEU A 82 -16.04 -24.37 4.23
N ILE A 83 -14.87 -24.54 3.62
CA ILE A 83 -14.52 -25.76 2.88
C ILE A 83 -14.52 -26.97 3.82
N ARG A 84 -13.96 -26.86 5.04
CA ARG A 84 -13.98 -27.96 6.02
C ARG A 84 -15.41 -28.35 6.41
N ILE A 85 -16.25 -27.38 6.77
CA ILE A 85 -17.66 -27.63 7.12
C ILE A 85 -18.42 -28.27 5.94
N ALA A 86 -18.17 -27.81 4.72
CA ALA A 86 -18.74 -28.37 3.50
C ALA A 86 -18.31 -29.83 3.26
N MET A 87 -17.08 -30.19 3.59
CA MET A 87 -16.58 -31.57 3.48
C MET A 87 -17.22 -32.51 4.53
N GLU A 88 -17.58 -31.99 5.70
CA GLU A 88 -18.20 -32.76 6.79
C GLU A 88 -19.72 -32.97 6.60
N ASN A 89 -20.38 -32.14 5.78
CA ASN A 89 -21.80 -32.28 5.47
C ASN A 89 -22.12 -31.99 3.98
N PRO A 90 -22.40 -33.01 3.16
CA PRO A 90 -22.59 -32.88 1.71
C PRO A 90 -23.69 -31.90 1.29
N LYS A 91 -24.73 -31.73 2.11
CA LYS A 91 -25.84 -30.77 1.82
C LYS A 91 -25.41 -29.31 2.03
N MET A 92 -24.43 -29.05 2.91
CA MET A 92 -23.87 -27.71 3.14
C MET A 92 -22.88 -27.30 2.05
N ALA A 93 -22.24 -28.26 1.37
CA ALA A 93 -21.27 -27.99 0.31
C ALA A 93 -21.85 -27.17 -0.85
N GLN A 94 -23.08 -27.46 -1.27
CA GLN A 94 -23.74 -26.73 -2.36
C GLN A 94 -24.06 -25.28 -1.98
N ARG A 95 -24.41 -25.00 -0.71
CA ARG A 95 -24.65 -23.65 -0.19
C ARG A 95 -23.37 -22.85 -0.02
N ALA A 96 -22.30 -23.48 0.46
CA ALA A 96 -20.99 -22.84 0.62
C ALA A 96 -20.39 -22.43 -0.74
N LEU A 97 -20.57 -23.25 -1.79
CA LEU A 97 -20.12 -22.95 -3.15
C LEU A 97 -20.85 -21.74 -3.76
N LEU A 98 -22.15 -21.61 -3.50
CA LEU A 98 -22.98 -20.49 -3.98
C LEU A 98 -22.57 -19.15 -3.35
N LEU A 99 -22.21 -19.15 -2.06
CA LEU A 99 -21.75 -17.95 -1.35
C LEU A 99 -20.36 -17.50 -1.81
N LEU A 100 -19.48 -18.45 -2.16
CA LEU A 100 -18.13 -18.12 -2.68
C LEU A 100 -18.15 -17.54 -4.10
N ARG A 101 -19.17 -17.84 -4.91
CA ARG A 101 -19.32 -17.31 -6.29
C ARG A 101 -19.84 -15.87 -6.34
N ARG A 102 -20.52 -15.40 -5.30
CA ARG A 102 -21.12 -14.04 -5.26
C ARG A 102 -20.10 -12.92 -5.01
N ASP A 103 -18.88 -13.29 -4.64
CA ASP A 103 -17.80 -12.39 -4.24
C ASP A 103 -16.79 -12.04 -5.36
N TYR A 104 -17.04 -12.50 -6.59
CA TYR A 104 -16.20 -12.29 -7.79
C TYR A 104 -16.97 -11.59 -8.94
N GLY A 105 -18.04 -10.85 -8.62
CA GLY A 105 -18.77 -9.97 -9.54
C GLY A 105 -18.47 -8.51 -9.24
#